data_AF-A0A7X9TAI2-F1
#
_entry.id   AF-A0A7X9TAI2-F1
#
_cell.length_a   1.000
_cell.length_b   1.000
_cell.length_c   1.000
_cell.angle_alpha   90.00
_cell.angle_beta   90.00
_cell.angle_gamma   90.00
#
_symmetry.space_group_name_H-M   'P 1'
#
loop_
_entity.id
_entity.type
_entity.pdbx_description
1 polymer ?
#
loop_
_entity_poly.entity_id
_entity_poly.type
_entity_poly.pdbx_seq_one_letter_code
_entity_poly.pdbx_strand_id
1 'polypeptide(L)'
;MPVYIYHNSAQSLWRSTRARDYVRFPRIADSRPANLPHSYRALFSQGILSTTALRALPRPVDIIVEKDSDRLYGKQIRNHVWMRQIPERSFVTIEPSVRLSTPEFTYLQMATVISLPRLASYACEIVEGYSLNQGGRSFHARPPLTNLGLLAPYLSKCAGARGVCGARKTLSYAVEGFRSPAGTSLALLLTLPARLGGYGLPTCASNHRIDLAESWERYLRTPYLPADLAWPTEMVAMEYDNIVRQRVAPPLGVTPPLRTGLFAQRSDDLRSQLLG
;
A
#
# COMPACT_ATOMS: atom_id res chain seq x y z
N MET A 1 28.95 8.03 -1.07
CA MET A 1 27.83 8.97 -1.30
C MET A 1 26.54 8.18 -1.32
N PRO A 2 25.47 8.57 -0.61
CA PRO A 2 24.20 7.86 -0.68
C PRO A 2 23.42 8.24 -1.95
N VAL A 3 22.63 7.30 -2.47
CA VAL A 3 21.56 7.56 -3.44
C VAL A 3 20.20 7.49 -2.73
N TYR A 4 19.28 8.37 -3.10
CA TYR A 4 17.93 8.44 -2.51
C TYR A 4 16.91 7.85 -3.50
N ILE A 5 16.40 6.66 -3.16
CA ILE A 5 15.40 5.93 -3.93
C ILE A 5 14.01 6.47 -3.62
N TYR A 6 13.24 6.65 -4.68
CA TYR A 6 12.01 7.42 -4.70
C TYR A 6 10.97 6.72 -5.60
N HIS A 7 9.69 7.12 -5.53
CA HIS A 7 8.63 6.77 -6.47
C HIS A 7 8.36 5.27 -6.66
N ASN A 8 8.19 4.80 -7.91
CA ASN A 8 7.88 3.40 -8.25
C ASN A 8 8.96 2.45 -7.75
N SER A 9 10.23 2.88 -7.79
CA SER A 9 11.34 2.09 -7.25
C SER A 9 11.22 1.92 -5.74
N ALA A 10 10.84 2.97 -5.02
CA ALA A 10 10.58 2.86 -3.58
C ALA A 10 9.37 1.97 -3.27
N GLN A 11 8.26 2.13 -3.99
CA GLN A 11 7.09 1.27 -3.85
C GLN A 11 7.45 -0.20 -4.11
N SER A 12 8.26 -0.48 -5.13
CA SER A 12 8.70 -1.83 -5.48
C SER A 12 9.55 -2.47 -4.39
N LEU A 13 10.44 -1.69 -3.75
CA LEU A 13 11.21 -2.15 -2.58
C LEU A 13 10.28 -2.45 -1.40
N TRP A 14 9.35 -1.55 -1.08
CA TRP A 14 8.39 -1.76 0.01
C TRP A 14 7.49 -2.98 -0.21
N ARG A 15 7.11 -3.25 -1.45
CA ARG A 15 6.38 -4.47 -1.84
C ARG A 15 7.23 -5.73 -1.83
N SER A 16 8.56 -5.61 -1.87
CA SER A 16 9.47 -6.76 -1.81
C SER A 16 9.79 -7.20 -0.37
N THR A 17 9.55 -6.33 0.62
CA THR A 17 9.84 -6.59 2.03
C THR A 17 8.88 -7.65 2.60
N ARG A 18 9.43 -8.83 2.91
CA ARG A 18 8.67 -9.94 3.52
C ARG A 18 8.65 -9.82 5.05
N ALA A 19 7.74 -10.55 5.70
CA ALA A 19 7.62 -10.56 7.16
C ALA A 19 8.94 -10.84 7.90
N ARG A 20 9.73 -11.83 7.42
CA ARG A 20 11.03 -12.20 8.01
C ARG A 20 12.12 -11.14 7.83
N ASP A 21 11.99 -10.32 6.80
CA ASP A 21 12.94 -9.29 6.39
C ASP A 21 12.48 -7.89 6.86
N TYR A 22 11.37 -7.83 7.60
CA TYR A 22 10.80 -6.59 8.12
C TYR A 22 11.67 -6.10 9.29
N VAL A 23 12.70 -5.34 8.93
CA VAL A 23 13.47 -4.54 9.89
C VAL A 23 12.90 -3.13 9.86
N ARG A 24 12.59 -2.56 11.03
CA ARG A 24 12.33 -1.12 11.12
C ARG A 24 13.62 -0.38 10.80
N PHE A 25 13.79 -0.02 9.54
CA PHE A 25 14.94 0.76 9.13
C PHE A 25 14.95 2.11 9.88
N PRO A 26 16.11 2.52 10.43
CA PRO A 26 16.19 3.77 11.16
C PRO A 26 15.87 4.93 10.23
N ARG A 27 14.91 5.77 10.64
CA ARG A 27 14.56 7.00 9.93
C ARG A 27 15.69 8.02 10.08
N ILE A 28 16.06 8.64 8.97
CA ILE A 28 17.08 9.70 8.94
C ILE A 28 16.43 10.98 9.43
N ALA A 29 17.05 11.68 10.38
CA ALA A 29 16.51 12.94 10.89
C ALA A 29 16.39 13.99 9.77
N ASP A 30 17.52 14.29 9.12
CA ASP A 30 17.56 15.17 7.95
C ASP A 30 17.04 14.44 6.70
N SER A 31 16.16 15.10 5.97
CA SER A 31 15.55 14.59 4.75
C SER A 31 16.00 15.32 3.50
N ARG A 32 16.98 16.22 3.60
CA ARG A 32 17.58 16.86 2.42
C ARG A 32 18.50 15.87 1.71
N PRO A 33 18.30 15.59 0.40
CA PRO A 33 19.20 14.74 -0.36
C PRO A 33 20.57 15.42 -0.54
N ALA A 34 21.48 15.17 0.39
CA ALA A 34 22.84 15.70 0.36
C ALA A 34 23.85 14.68 -0.18
N ASN A 35 25.00 15.17 -0.67
CA ASN A 35 26.10 14.36 -1.19
C ASN A 35 25.67 13.38 -2.29
N LEU A 36 24.85 13.86 -3.22
CA LEU A 36 24.39 13.08 -4.36
C LEU A 36 25.57 12.70 -5.26
N PRO A 37 25.51 11.54 -5.94
CA PRO A 37 26.43 11.24 -7.02
C PRO A 37 26.39 12.35 -8.07
N HIS A 38 27.51 12.64 -8.72
CA HIS A 38 27.57 13.68 -9.75
C HIS A 38 27.48 13.11 -11.17
N SER A 39 27.49 11.78 -11.32
CA SER A 39 27.33 11.10 -12.62
C SER A 39 26.90 9.66 -12.44
N TYR A 40 26.33 9.08 -13.50
CA TYR A 40 26.07 7.64 -13.59
C TYR A 40 27.36 6.82 -13.43
N ARG A 41 28.49 7.30 -13.96
CA ARG A 41 29.79 6.64 -13.82
C ARG A 41 30.21 6.55 -12.35
N ALA A 42 29.95 7.58 -11.55
CA ALA A 42 30.23 7.56 -10.12
C ALA A 42 29.37 6.54 -9.36
N LEU A 43 28.08 6.41 -9.71
CA LEU A 43 27.20 5.37 -9.16
C LEU A 43 27.74 3.96 -9.45
N PHE A 44 28.21 3.74 -10.69
CA PHE A 44 28.76 2.46 -11.11
C PHE A 44 30.12 2.16 -10.44
N SER A 45 31.06 3.12 -10.45
CA SER A 45 32.39 2.94 -9.89
C SER A 45 32.37 2.75 -8.37
N GLN A 46 31.39 3.34 -7.67
CA GLN A 46 31.18 3.14 -6.24
C GLN A 46 30.36 1.87 -5.93
N GLY A 47 30.01 1.07 -6.93
CA GLY A 47 29.25 -0.18 -6.76
C GLY A 47 27.82 0.03 -6.28
N ILE A 48 27.28 1.26 -6.29
CA ILE A 48 25.97 1.58 -5.73
C ILE A 48 24.87 0.86 -6.52
N LEU A 49 24.97 0.80 -7.84
CA LEU A 49 24.00 0.07 -8.68
C LEU A 49 24.10 -1.46 -8.53
N SER A 50 25.19 -1.95 -7.92
CA SER A 50 25.44 -3.36 -7.64
C SER A 50 25.05 -3.75 -6.21
N THR A 51 24.44 -2.84 -5.45
CA THR A 51 23.82 -3.14 -4.15
C THR A 51 22.70 -4.16 -4.32
N THR A 52 22.41 -4.92 -3.27
CA THR A 52 21.39 -5.99 -3.34
C THR A 52 20.01 -5.39 -3.57
N ALA A 53 19.68 -4.30 -2.89
CA ALA A 53 18.42 -3.58 -3.07
C ALA A 53 18.24 -3.07 -4.52
N LEU A 54 19.26 -2.46 -5.13
CA LEU A 54 19.11 -1.87 -6.47
C LEU A 54 19.22 -2.89 -7.61
N ARG A 55 19.92 -4.01 -7.41
CA ARG A 55 19.97 -5.10 -8.40
C ARG A 55 18.60 -5.75 -8.63
N ALA A 56 17.76 -5.81 -7.59
CA ALA A 56 16.44 -6.42 -7.67
C ALA A 56 15.37 -5.50 -8.30
N LEU A 57 15.69 -4.24 -8.59
CA LEU A 57 14.72 -3.28 -9.10
C LEU A 57 14.61 -3.28 -10.63
N PRO A 58 13.39 -3.10 -11.18
CA PRO A 58 13.21 -2.83 -12.59
C PRO A 58 13.90 -1.51 -12.95
N ARG A 59 14.36 -1.42 -14.21
CA ARG A 59 14.96 -0.19 -14.76
C ARG A 59 13.91 0.62 -15.53
N PRO A 60 14.01 1.96 -15.55
CA PRO A 60 14.99 2.78 -14.82
C PRO A 60 14.71 2.86 -13.32
N VAL A 61 15.77 3.01 -12.51
CA VAL A 61 15.64 3.27 -11.06
C VAL A 61 15.28 4.73 -10.84
N ASP A 62 14.20 4.98 -10.10
CA ASP A 62 13.73 6.30 -9.72
C ASP A 62 14.54 6.84 -8.54
N ILE A 63 15.19 7.99 -8.75
CA ILE A 63 15.93 8.72 -7.71
C ILE A 63 15.39 10.13 -7.56
N ILE A 64 15.52 10.68 -6.36
CA ILE A 64 15.18 12.08 -6.07
C ILE A 64 16.45 12.94 -6.03
N VAL A 65 16.34 14.13 -6.60
CA VAL A 65 17.39 15.17 -6.60
C VAL A 65 16.78 16.51 -6.20
N GLU A 66 17.59 17.40 -5.63
CA GLU A 66 17.08 18.68 -5.09
C GLU A 66 16.83 19.71 -6.20
N LYS A 67 17.74 19.80 -7.18
CA LYS A 67 17.68 20.76 -8.28
C LYS A 67 17.98 20.10 -9.61
N ASP A 68 17.63 20.80 -10.69
CA ASP A 68 17.75 20.29 -12.05
C ASP A 68 19.20 19.96 -12.44
N SER A 69 20.16 20.76 -11.96
CA SER A 69 21.59 20.55 -12.19
C SER A 69 22.15 19.28 -11.54
N ASP A 70 21.43 18.68 -10.58
CA ASP A 70 21.87 17.47 -9.87
C ASP A 70 21.41 16.18 -10.57
N ARG A 71 20.70 16.30 -11.70
CA ARG A 71 20.22 15.16 -12.46
C ARG A 71 21.38 14.30 -12.97
N LEU A 72 21.21 13.00 -12.85
CA LEU A 72 22.12 12.02 -13.42
C LEU A 72 21.70 11.67 -14.85
N TYR A 73 22.63 11.77 -15.80
CA TYR A 73 22.40 11.35 -17.18
C TYR A 73 22.64 9.85 -17.35
N GLY A 74 21.64 9.12 -17.85
CA GLY A 74 21.74 7.70 -18.19
C GLY A 74 20.38 7.02 -18.31
N LYS A 75 20.24 6.08 -19.27
CA LYS A 75 18.97 5.36 -19.53
C LYS A 75 18.48 4.49 -18.36
N GLN A 76 19.37 4.12 -17.44
CA GLN A 76 19.05 3.26 -16.31
C GLN A 76 18.53 4.00 -15.07
N ILE A 77 18.51 5.34 -15.09
CA ILE A 77 18.11 6.20 -13.97
C ILE A 77 17.01 7.14 -14.43
N ARG A 78 15.97 7.31 -13.60
CA ARG A 78 14.95 8.34 -13.76
C ARG A 78 15.07 9.33 -12.61
N ASN A 79 15.34 10.59 -12.94
CA ASN A 79 15.48 11.65 -11.95
C ASN A 79 14.13 12.30 -11.67
N HIS A 80 13.84 12.53 -10.39
CA HIS A 80 12.71 13.29 -9.90
C HIS A 80 13.23 14.50 -9.16
N VAL A 81 13.00 15.69 -9.70
CA VAL A 81 13.41 16.93 -9.05
C VAL A 81 12.37 17.34 -8.01
N TRP A 82 12.81 17.55 -6.78
CA TRP A 82 11.96 17.99 -5.67
C TRP A 82 12.58 19.20 -4.98
N MET A 83 12.15 20.40 -5.41
CA MET A 83 12.71 21.67 -4.92
C MET A 83 12.09 22.16 -3.60
N ARG A 84 11.02 21.53 -3.12
CA ARG A 84 10.34 21.94 -1.88
C ARG A 84 11.01 21.28 -0.69
N GLN A 85 10.85 21.85 0.50
CA GLN A 85 11.30 21.21 1.73
C GLN A 85 10.66 19.82 1.86
N ILE A 86 11.50 18.82 2.06
CA ILE A 86 11.06 17.46 2.37
C ILE A 86 10.89 17.40 3.89
N PRO A 87 9.72 16.94 4.40
CA PRO A 87 9.54 16.78 5.85
C PRO A 87 10.64 15.90 6.44
N GLU A 88 11.05 16.19 7.67
CA GLU A 88 12.01 15.34 8.39
C GLU A 88 11.54 13.88 8.45
N ARG A 89 12.49 12.96 8.60
CA ARG A 89 12.19 11.52 8.71
C ARG A 89 11.43 10.95 7.51
N SER A 90 11.63 11.53 6.32
CA SER A 90 11.05 11.06 5.06
C SER A 90 11.86 9.95 4.39
N PHE A 91 13.06 9.65 4.89
CA PHE A 91 13.93 8.60 4.38
C PHE A 91 14.38 7.63 5.48
N VAL A 92 14.69 6.41 5.07
CA VAL A 92 15.35 5.38 5.89
C VAL A 92 16.63 4.91 5.21
N THR A 93 17.58 4.42 6.01
CA THR A 93 18.78 3.76 5.49
C THR A 93 18.54 2.26 5.35
N ILE A 94 18.56 1.74 4.12
CA ILE A 94 18.41 0.30 3.86
C ILE A 94 19.74 -0.40 3.57
N GLU A 95 20.71 0.34 3.04
CA GLU A 95 22.09 -0.09 2.84
C GLU A 95 23.03 1.13 3.03
N PRO A 96 24.36 0.95 3.27
CA PRO A 96 25.28 2.05 3.55
C PRO A 96 25.20 3.22 2.56
N SER A 97 25.01 2.92 1.27
CA SER A 97 24.92 3.92 0.19
C SER A 97 23.52 4.06 -0.41
N VAL A 98 22.48 3.50 0.21
CA VAL A 98 21.10 3.55 -0.32
C VAL A 98 20.14 4.05 0.76
N ARG A 99 19.49 5.17 0.46
CA ARG A 99 18.36 5.70 1.22
C ARG A 99 17.07 5.42 0.48
N LEU A 100 16.01 5.10 1.22
CA LEU A 100 14.71 4.77 0.67
C LEU A 100 13.67 5.72 1.24
N SER A 101 12.79 6.28 0.40
CA SER A 101 11.66 7.06 0.88
C SER A 101 10.78 6.22 1.80
N THR A 102 10.41 6.76 2.94
CA THR A 102 9.50 6.12 3.89
C THR A 102 8.16 5.76 3.26
N PRO A 103 7.37 4.85 3.87
CA PRO A 103 6.06 4.49 3.34
C PRO A 103 5.14 5.70 3.16
N GLU A 104 5.16 6.65 4.11
CA GLU A 104 4.32 7.85 4.02
C GLU A 104 4.78 8.80 2.90
N PHE A 105 6.10 8.96 2.74
CA PHE A 105 6.60 9.77 1.64
C PHE A 105 6.33 9.10 0.30
N THR A 106 6.55 7.79 0.21
CA THR A 106 6.27 7.01 -1.01
C THR A 106 4.79 7.10 -1.40
N TYR A 107 3.88 7.03 -0.44
CA TYR A 107 2.45 7.24 -0.67
C TYR A 107 2.14 8.61 -1.31
N LEU A 108 2.72 9.69 -0.78
CA LEU A 108 2.58 11.02 -1.37
C LEU A 108 3.11 11.07 -2.82
N GLN A 109 4.21 10.39 -3.09
CA GLN A 109 4.82 10.34 -4.43
C GLN A 109 3.92 9.59 -5.41
N MET A 110 3.39 8.43 -5.00
CA MET A 110 2.47 7.65 -5.80
C MET A 110 1.20 8.44 -6.16
N ALA A 111 0.74 9.35 -5.28
CA ALA A 111 -0.40 10.21 -5.56
C ALA A 111 -0.25 11.11 -6.80
N THR A 112 0.95 11.20 -7.37
CA THR A 112 1.21 11.97 -8.60
C THR A 112 1.10 11.14 -9.89
N VAL A 113 1.02 9.81 -9.78
CA VAL A 113 1.12 8.91 -10.95
C VAL A 113 0.08 7.80 -11.02
N ILE A 114 -0.61 7.48 -9.91
CA ILE A 114 -1.71 6.51 -9.92
C ILE A 114 -3.06 7.20 -9.69
N SER A 115 -4.12 6.59 -10.22
CA SER A 115 -5.49 7.10 -10.09
C SER A 115 -5.96 7.09 -8.62
N LEU A 116 -6.96 7.91 -8.29
CA LEU A 116 -7.48 7.98 -6.91
C LEU A 116 -7.97 6.63 -6.36
N PRO A 117 -8.69 5.76 -7.12
CA PRO A 117 -9.06 4.43 -6.63
C PRO A 117 -7.85 3.55 -6.32
N ARG A 118 -6.84 3.54 -7.21
CA ARG A 118 -5.58 2.82 -7.00
C ARG A 118 -4.81 3.36 -5.80
N LEU A 119 -4.83 4.67 -5.60
CA LEU A 119 -4.19 5.31 -4.46
C LEU A 119 -4.90 4.99 -3.14
N ALA A 120 -6.23 4.91 -3.13
CA ALA A 120 -6.98 4.41 -1.97
C ALA A 120 -6.63 2.95 -1.65
N SER A 121 -6.57 2.09 -2.66
CA SER A 121 -6.10 0.71 -2.48
C SER A 121 -4.66 0.62 -2.00
N TYR A 122 -3.77 1.49 -2.48
CA TYR A 122 -2.39 1.54 -2.01
C TYR A 122 -2.29 2.08 -0.57
N ALA A 123 -3.15 3.02 -0.18
CA ALA A 123 -3.25 3.51 1.20
C ALA A 123 -3.58 2.36 2.16
N CYS A 124 -4.55 1.52 1.78
CA CYS A 124 -4.89 0.31 2.50
C CYS A 124 -3.70 -0.67 2.54
N GLU A 125 -3.07 -0.98 1.40
CA GLU A 125 -1.96 -1.95 1.32
C GLU A 125 -0.80 -1.61 2.27
N ILE A 126 -0.45 -0.33 2.45
CA ILE A 126 0.67 0.08 3.31
C ILE A 126 0.34 0.05 4.81
N VAL A 127 -0.93 0.00 5.18
CA VAL A 127 -1.40 -0.11 6.58
C VAL A 127 -1.93 -1.50 6.93
N GLU A 128 -1.90 -2.44 5.97
CA GLU A 128 -2.46 -3.80 6.10
C GLU A 128 -1.41 -4.87 6.39
N GLY A 129 -1.90 -6.06 6.77
CA GLY A 129 -1.09 -7.24 7.06
C GLY A 129 -0.55 -8.00 5.83
N TYR A 130 -0.53 -7.38 4.65
CA TYR A 130 -0.06 -7.99 3.41
C TYR A 130 0.61 -6.98 2.47
N SER A 131 1.27 -7.47 1.41
CA SER A 131 1.66 -6.67 0.25
C SER A 131 1.40 -7.43 -1.04
N LEU A 132 1.14 -6.69 -2.10
CA LEU A 132 1.15 -7.24 -3.45
C LEU A 132 2.58 -7.56 -3.87
N ASN A 133 2.78 -8.72 -4.49
CA ASN A 133 4.02 -9.04 -5.19
C ASN A 133 4.17 -8.15 -6.43
N GLN A 134 5.39 -8.05 -6.96
CA GLN A 134 5.61 -7.36 -8.23
C GLN A 134 4.68 -7.92 -9.32
N GLY A 135 4.04 -7.02 -10.07
CA GLY A 135 3.05 -7.37 -11.09
C GLY A 135 1.64 -7.66 -10.55
N GLY A 136 1.37 -7.55 -9.25
CA GLY A 136 0.00 -7.49 -8.68
C GLY A 136 -0.80 -8.80 -8.69
N ARG A 137 -0.29 -9.87 -9.31
CA ARG A 137 -1.02 -11.14 -9.50
C ARG A 137 -1.06 -12.05 -8.26
N SER A 138 -0.22 -11.77 -7.27
CA SER A 138 -0.16 -12.53 -6.02
C SER A 138 0.21 -11.59 -4.87
N PHE A 139 0.05 -12.06 -3.64
CA PHE A 139 0.36 -11.29 -2.44
C PHE A 139 1.03 -12.19 -1.40
N HIS A 140 1.65 -11.58 -0.40
CA HIS A 140 2.24 -12.28 0.74
C HIS A 140 1.93 -11.53 2.04
N ALA A 141 1.93 -12.27 3.15
CA ALA A 141 1.75 -11.68 4.47
C ALA A 141 2.99 -10.90 4.91
N ARG A 142 2.78 -9.75 5.54
CA ARG A 142 3.82 -8.92 6.15
C ARG A 142 3.20 -7.97 7.20
N PRO A 143 3.97 -7.46 8.17
CA PRO A 143 3.48 -6.38 9.03
C PRO A 143 3.14 -5.11 8.24
N PRO A 144 2.18 -4.29 8.72
CA PRO A 144 1.92 -2.95 8.19
C PRO A 144 3.20 -2.11 8.10
N LEU A 145 3.37 -1.34 7.02
CA LEU A 145 4.51 -0.42 6.90
C LEU A 145 4.34 0.84 7.74
N THR A 146 3.08 1.26 7.91
CA THR A 146 2.66 2.43 8.68
C THR A 146 1.24 2.20 9.20
N ASN A 147 0.61 3.24 9.73
CA ASN A 147 -0.80 3.26 10.08
C ASN A 147 -1.40 4.64 9.71
N LEU A 148 -2.72 4.74 9.64
CA LEU A 148 -3.45 5.96 9.31
C LEU A 148 -3.14 7.08 10.31
N GLY A 149 -2.90 6.73 11.59
CA GLY A 149 -2.49 7.64 12.65
C GLY A 149 -1.11 8.29 12.43
N LEU A 150 -0.22 7.67 11.66
CA LEU A 150 1.09 8.23 11.26
C LEU A 150 1.02 8.90 9.88
N LEU A 151 0.21 8.34 8.97
CA LEU A 151 0.08 8.80 7.60
C LEU A 151 -0.60 10.17 7.52
N ALA A 152 -1.68 10.40 8.28
CA ALA A 152 -2.38 11.68 8.29
C ALA A 152 -1.49 12.85 8.79
N PRO A 153 -0.83 12.77 9.97
CA PRO A 153 0.07 13.83 10.42
C PRO A 153 1.24 14.10 9.46
N TYR A 154 1.76 13.06 8.80
CA TYR A 154 2.81 13.24 7.80
C TYR A 154 2.32 14.07 6.61
N LEU A 155 1.14 13.77 6.07
CA LEU A 155 0.54 14.53 4.96
C LEU A 155 0.21 15.98 5.36
N SER A 156 -0.08 16.25 6.63
CA SER A 156 -0.27 17.61 7.14
C SER A 156 0.99 18.47 6.98
N LYS A 157 2.18 17.88 7.16
CA LYS A 157 3.48 18.54 6.95
C LYS A 157 3.83 18.79 5.48
N CYS A 158 3.11 18.16 4.56
CA CYS A 158 3.36 18.22 3.11
C CYS A 158 2.53 19.30 2.39
N ALA A 159 2.09 20.35 3.09
CA ALA A 159 1.21 21.37 2.52
C ALA A 159 1.78 21.99 1.23
N GLY A 160 0.98 21.98 0.16
CA GLY A 160 1.36 22.46 -1.19
C GLY A 160 2.25 21.52 -1.99
N ALA A 161 2.63 20.35 -1.47
CA ALA A 161 3.41 19.37 -2.22
C ALA A 161 2.56 18.76 -3.35
N ARG A 162 3.21 18.40 -4.46
CA ARG A 162 2.51 17.74 -5.57
C ARG A 162 1.91 16.43 -5.08
N GLY A 163 0.66 16.17 -5.45
CA GLY A 163 -0.07 14.96 -5.05
C GLY A 163 -0.73 15.03 -3.67
N VAL A 164 -0.44 16.03 -2.81
CA VAL A 164 -0.93 16.06 -1.42
C VAL A 164 -2.46 16.11 -1.33
N CYS A 165 -3.13 16.82 -2.25
CA CYS A 165 -4.60 16.88 -2.30
C CYS A 165 -5.19 15.50 -2.60
N GLY A 166 -4.65 14.80 -3.60
CA GLY A 166 -5.04 13.43 -3.93
C GLY A 166 -4.80 12.47 -2.78
N ALA A 167 -3.60 12.52 -2.19
CA ALA A 167 -3.20 11.68 -1.06
C ALA A 167 -4.10 11.84 0.17
N ARG A 168 -4.45 13.09 0.54
CA ARG A 168 -5.37 13.37 1.65
C ARG A 168 -6.79 12.89 1.35
N LYS A 169 -7.26 13.11 0.11
CA LYS A 169 -8.59 12.70 -0.33
C LYS A 169 -8.76 11.17 -0.32
N THR A 170 -7.73 10.43 -0.72
CA THR A 170 -7.82 8.96 -0.72
C THR A 170 -7.59 8.35 0.64
N LEU A 171 -6.90 9.07 1.54
CA LEU A 171 -6.75 8.65 2.93
C LEU A 171 -8.09 8.54 3.65
N SER A 172 -9.08 9.40 3.33
CA SER A 172 -10.43 9.30 3.91
C SER A 172 -11.23 8.09 3.43
N TYR A 173 -10.76 7.37 2.40
CA TYR A 173 -11.36 6.12 1.92
C TYR A 173 -10.60 4.89 2.42
N ALA A 174 -9.43 5.07 3.04
CA ALA A 174 -8.61 3.97 3.48
C ALA A 174 -9.18 3.35 4.76
N VAL A 175 -9.15 2.03 4.84
CA VAL A 175 -9.59 1.25 5.99
C VAL A 175 -8.44 0.35 6.42
N GLU A 176 -8.16 0.33 7.71
CA GLU A 176 -7.12 -0.52 8.28
C GLU A 176 -7.61 -1.93 8.56
N GLY A 177 -6.69 -2.89 8.49
CA GLY A 177 -6.86 -4.20 9.12
C GLY A 177 -7.21 -5.35 8.18
N PHE A 178 -7.42 -5.13 6.88
CA PHE A 178 -7.68 -6.25 5.97
C PHE A 178 -6.50 -7.22 5.86
N ARG A 179 -6.84 -8.48 5.57
CA ARG A 179 -5.89 -9.61 5.51
C ARG A 179 -5.64 -10.11 4.09
N SER A 180 -6.30 -9.52 3.09
CA SER A 180 -6.10 -9.89 1.69
C SER A 180 -6.48 -8.75 0.74
N PRO A 181 -5.86 -8.69 -0.47
CA PRO A 181 -6.21 -7.72 -1.49
C PRO A 181 -7.67 -7.75 -1.92
N ALA A 182 -8.28 -8.93 -1.84
CA ALA A 182 -9.66 -9.10 -2.27
C ALA A 182 -10.66 -8.46 -1.30
N GLY A 183 -10.42 -8.58 0.01
CA GLY A 183 -11.19 -7.86 1.03
C GLY A 183 -11.08 -6.34 0.87
N THR A 184 -9.86 -5.84 0.66
CA THR A 184 -9.62 -4.41 0.39
C THR A 184 -10.32 -3.95 -0.88
N SER A 185 -10.27 -4.73 -1.97
CA SER A 185 -10.93 -4.39 -3.23
C SER A 185 -12.45 -4.36 -3.08
N LEU A 186 -13.03 -5.33 -2.36
CA LEU A 186 -14.46 -5.39 -2.07
C LEU A 186 -14.90 -4.19 -1.22
N ALA A 187 -14.13 -3.86 -0.19
CA ALA A 187 -14.40 -2.70 0.66
C ALA A 187 -14.40 -1.41 -0.16
N LEU A 188 -13.39 -1.20 -1.00
CA LEU A 188 -13.32 -0.02 -1.86
C LEU A 188 -14.42 -0.01 -2.92
N LEU A 189 -14.80 -1.15 -3.49
CA LEU A 189 -15.95 -1.23 -4.40
C LEU A 189 -17.23 -0.74 -3.72
N LEU A 190 -17.48 -1.18 -2.49
CA LEU A 190 -18.70 -0.84 -1.77
C LEU A 190 -18.68 0.62 -1.28
N THR A 191 -17.54 1.11 -0.83
CA THR A 191 -17.45 2.38 -0.08
C THR A 191 -16.98 3.57 -0.90
N LEU A 192 -16.23 3.37 -2.00
CA LEU A 192 -15.82 4.49 -2.83
C LEU A 192 -17.04 5.19 -3.46
N PRO A 193 -17.00 6.53 -3.64
CA PRO A 193 -18.04 7.24 -4.36
C PRO A 193 -18.26 6.69 -5.77
N ALA A 194 -19.50 6.79 -6.29
CA ALA A 194 -19.85 6.36 -7.65
C ALA A 194 -18.96 6.97 -8.74
N ARG A 195 -18.59 8.26 -8.60
CA ARG A 195 -17.65 8.93 -9.52
C ARG A 195 -16.22 8.36 -9.51
N LEU A 196 -15.90 7.49 -8.55
CA LEU A 196 -14.65 6.75 -8.43
C LEU A 196 -14.83 5.24 -8.69
N GLY A 197 -16.01 4.82 -9.17
CA GLY A 197 -16.31 3.44 -9.54
C GLY A 197 -16.89 2.57 -8.42
N GLY A 198 -17.20 3.14 -7.24
CA GLY A 198 -17.81 2.39 -6.13
C GLY A 198 -19.33 2.58 -5.99
N TYR A 199 -19.90 1.98 -4.95
CA TYR A 199 -21.33 2.06 -4.64
C TYR A 199 -21.70 3.22 -3.69
N GLY A 200 -20.70 3.87 -3.08
CA GLY A 200 -20.92 5.02 -2.19
C GLY A 200 -21.56 4.67 -0.85
N LEU A 201 -21.43 3.42 -0.40
CA LEU A 201 -21.86 3.04 0.94
C LEU A 201 -20.99 3.72 2.01
N PRO A 202 -21.47 3.85 3.26
CA PRO A 202 -20.65 4.33 4.37
C PRO A 202 -19.37 3.50 4.52
N THR A 203 -18.34 4.06 5.14
CA THR A 203 -17.09 3.33 5.42
C THR A 203 -17.37 2.09 6.27
N CYS A 204 -16.82 0.94 5.88
CA CYS A 204 -16.93 -0.30 6.64
C CYS A 204 -15.83 -0.43 7.70
N ALA A 205 -16.09 -1.20 8.75
CA ALA A 205 -15.07 -1.76 9.61
C ALA A 205 -14.50 -3.05 9.00
N SER A 206 -13.19 -3.26 9.06
CA SER A 206 -12.57 -4.53 8.68
C SER A 206 -12.34 -5.42 9.91
N ASN A 207 -12.40 -6.75 9.73
CA ASN A 207 -12.19 -7.73 10.79
C ASN A 207 -12.98 -7.40 12.08
N HIS A 208 -14.22 -6.94 11.92
CA HIS A 208 -15.03 -6.47 13.03
C HIS A 208 -15.37 -7.62 13.96
N ARG A 209 -15.15 -7.45 15.26
CA ARG A 209 -15.41 -8.46 16.27
C ARG A 209 -16.90 -8.52 16.57
N ILE A 210 -17.52 -9.67 16.30
CA ILE A 210 -18.90 -9.97 16.67
C ILE A 210 -18.86 -10.91 17.87
N ASP A 211 -19.19 -10.40 19.05
CA ASP A 211 -19.26 -11.21 20.26
C ASP A 211 -20.43 -12.21 20.20
N LEU A 212 -20.15 -13.45 20.60
CA LEU A 212 -21.12 -14.53 20.58
C LEU A 212 -21.86 -14.62 21.92
N ALA A 213 -23.13 -15.01 21.87
CA ALA A 213 -23.83 -15.45 23.07
C ALA A 213 -23.21 -16.75 23.60
N GLU A 214 -23.29 -16.98 24.92
CA GLU A 214 -22.66 -18.13 25.60
C GLU A 214 -23.00 -19.49 24.96
N SER A 215 -24.25 -19.65 24.48
CA SER A 215 -24.69 -20.86 23.79
C SER A 215 -23.88 -21.14 22.51
N TRP A 216 -23.56 -20.10 21.74
CA TRP A 216 -22.77 -20.19 20.52
C TRP A 216 -21.29 -20.30 20.81
N GLU A 217 -20.79 -19.64 21.84
CA GLU A 217 -19.41 -19.78 22.29
C GLU A 217 -19.08 -21.23 22.65
N ARG A 218 -19.95 -21.91 23.41
CA ARG A 218 -19.77 -23.32 23.76
C ARG A 218 -19.74 -24.22 22.53
N TYR A 219 -20.58 -23.93 21.53
CA TYR A 219 -20.68 -24.71 20.30
C TYR A 219 -19.48 -24.50 19.37
N LEU A 220 -19.12 -23.24 19.11
CA LEU A 220 -18.06 -22.84 18.19
C LEU A 220 -16.66 -22.82 18.83
N ARG A 221 -16.58 -22.94 20.16
CA ARG A 221 -15.36 -22.89 20.98
C ARG A 221 -14.55 -21.60 20.78
N THR A 222 -15.25 -20.49 20.55
CA THR A 222 -14.67 -19.15 20.43
C THR A 222 -15.66 -18.12 21.01
N PRO A 223 -15.19 -17.09 21.73
CA PRO A 223 -16.07 -16.05 22.28
C PRO A 223 -16.56 -15.04 21.22
N TYR A 224 -15.96 -15.02 20.03
CA TYR A 224 -16.33 -14.10 18.95
C TYR A 224 -16.05 -14.67 17.56
N LEU A 225 -16.66 -14.05 16.55
CA LEU A 225 -16.33 -14.24 15.14
C LEU A 225 -15.84 -12.91 14.53
N PRO A 226 -14.76 -12.91 13.73
CA PRO A 226 -14.37 -11.74 12.95
C PRO A 226 -15.13 -11.69 11.63
N ALA A 227 -15.78 -10.56 11.33
CA ALA A 227 -16.36 -10.30 10.02
C ALA A 227 -15.37 -9.56 9.11
N ASP A 228 -15.13 -10.06 7.89
CA ASP A 228 -14.21 -9.42 6.94
C ASP A 228 -14.57 -7.93 6.71
N LEU A 229 -15.85 -7.64 6.48
CA LEU A 229 -16.43 -6.30 6.40
C LEU A 229 -17.66 -6.20 7.30
N ALA A 230 -17.82 -5.08 8.00
CA ALA A 230 -19.04 -4.80 8.77
C ALA A 230 -19.46 -3.33 8.73
N TRP A 231 -20.77 -3.14 8.86
CA TRP A 231 -21.47 -1.88 9.10
C TRP A 231 -22.26 -2.03 10.40
N PRO A 232 -21.60 -1.79 11.56
CA PRO A 232 -22.20 -2.11 12.85
C PRO A 232 -23.48 -1.34 13.15
N THR A 233 -23.56 -0.07 12.73
CA THR A 233 -24.76 0.76 12.89
C THR A 233 -25.96 0.19 12.15
N GLU A 234 -25.71 -0.38 10.97
CA GLU A 234 -26.71 -0.99 10.10
C GLU A 234 -26.94 -2.48 10.40
N MET A 235 -26.20 -3.06 11.36
CA MET A 235 -26.25 -4.49 11.71
C MET A 235 -25.98 -5.42 10.52
N VAL A 236 -25.10 -5.00 9.61
CA VAL A 236 -24.71 -5.79 8.43
C VAL A 236 -23.27 -6.26 8.56
N ALA A 237 -23.05 -7.56 8.35
CA ALA A 237 -21.73 -8.16 8.18
C ALA A 237 -21.65 -8.85 6.81
N MET A 238 -20.47 -8.81 6.20
CA MET A 238 -20.20 -9.46 4.91
C MET A 238 -18.87 -10.19 4.97
N GLU A 239 -18.92 -11.50 4.69
CA GLU A 239 -17.74 -12.34 4.54
C GLU A 239 -17.31 -12.40 3.08
N TYR A 240 -16.00 -12.31 2.84
CA TYR A 240 -15.45 -12.56 1.53
C TYR A 240 -15.02 -14.02 1.40
N ASP A 241 -15.91 -14.87 0.87
CA ASP A 241 -15.62 -16.30 0.68
C ASP A 241 -14.75 -16.54 -0.56
N ASN A 242 -13.47 -16.85 -0.33
CA ASN A 242 -12.64 -17.51 -1.32
C ASN A 242 -12.85 -19.02 -1.21
N ILE A 243 -13.57 -19.61 -2.18
CA ILE A 243 -13.84 -21.06 -2.31
C ILE A 243 -12.58 -21.94 -2.06
N VAL A 244 -11.38 -21.43 -2.37
CA VAL A 244 -10.10 -22.14 -2.17
C VAL A 244 -9.74 -22.39 -0.68
N ARG A 245 -10.37 -21.68 0.28
CA ARG A 245 -10.14 -21.88 1.73
C ARG A 245 -11.10 -22.86 2.39
N GLN A 246 -12.09 -23.42 1.69
CA GLN A 246 -12.95 -24.45 2.26
C GLN A 246 -12.22 -25.79 2.39
N ARG A 247 -11.39 -25.95 3.42
CA ARG A 247 -11.18 -27.25 4.11
C ARG A 247 -12.18 -27.38 5.27
N VAL A 248 -13.43 -27.06 5.01
CA VAL A 248 -14.54 -27.38 5.90
C VAL A 248 -15.54 -28.14 5.03
N ALA A 249 -15.92 -29.34 5.49
CA ALA A 249 -16.90 -30.16 4.79
C ALA A 249 -18.16 -29.32 4.52
N PRO A 250 -18.79 -29.45 3.34
CA PRO A 250 -19.96 -28.65 3.02
C PRO A 250 -21.08 -28.94 4.03
N PRO A 251 -21.80 -27.91 4.53
CA PRO A 251 -23.04 -28.16 5.24
C PRO A 251 -24.01 -28.81 4.25
N LEU A 252 -24.62 -29.92 4.67
CA LEU A 252 -25.63 -30.64 3.93
C LEU A 252 -26.73 -29.67 3.44
N GLY A 253 -26.87 -29.53 2.12
CA GLY A 253 -28.08 -29.01 1.50
C GLY A 253 -28.14 -27.53 1.11
N VAL A 254 -27.07 -26.74 1.19
CA VAL A 254 -27.11 -25.34 0.72
C VAL A 254 -26.53 -25.22 -0.68
N THR A 255 -27.39 -24.92 -1.66
CA THR A 255 -26.96 -24.49 -2.99
C THR A 255 -26.21 -23.16 -2.85
N PRO A 256 -24.98 -23.01 -3.34
CA PRO A 256 -24.26 -21.74 -3.25
C PRO A 256 -25.08 -20.64 -3.96
N PRO A 257 -25.16 -19.42 -3.40
CA PRO A 257 -25.92 -18.35 -4.05
C PRO A 257 -25.32 -18.07 -5.42
N LEU A 258 -26.19 -18.01 -6.44
CA LEU A 258 -25.83 -17.57 -7.77
C LEU A 258 -25.18 -16.19 -7.67
N ARG A 259 -23.96 -16.05 -8.21
CA ARG A 259 -23.34 -14.75 -8.43
C ARG A 259 -24.31 -13.88 -9.23
N THR A 260 -24.88 -12.85 -8.62
CA THR A 260 -25.67 -11.86 -9.36
C THR A 260 -24.73 -11.15 -10.34
N GLY A 261 -25.00 -11.29 -11.64
CA GLY A 261 -24.04 -10.99 -12.71
C GLY A 261 -23.48 -9.56 -12.72
N LEU A 262 -24.24 -8.58 -12.23
CA LEU A 262 -23.83 -7.17 -12.19
C LEU A 262 -22.76 -6.90 -11.13
N PHE A 263 -22.83 -7.59 -9.98
CA PHE A 263 -21.86 -7.42 -8.89
C PHE A 263 -20.52 -8.09 -9.24
N ALA A 264 -20.59 -9.27 -9.85
CA ALA A 264 -19.41 -9.98 -10.32
C ALA A 264 -18.64 -9.18 -11.38
N GLN A 265 -19.32 -8.65 -12.40
CA GLN A 265 -18.68 -7.85 -13.45
C GLN A 265 -17.99 -6.60 -12.90
N ARG A 266 -18.67 -5.79 -12.08
CA ARG A 266 -18.06 -4.58 -11.49
C ARG A 266 -16.94 -4.89 -10.50
N SER A 267 -17.03 -6.00 -9.77
CA SER A 267 -15.96 -6.48 -8.90
C SER A 267 -14.72 -6.88 -9.70
N ASP A 268 -14.90 -7.60 -10.82
CA ASP A 268 -13.79 -8.02 -11.67
C ASP A 268 -13.16 -6.81 -12.39
N ASP A 269 -13.96 -5.85 -12.85
CA ASP A 269 -13.49 -4.60 -13.43
C ASP A 269 -12.70 -3.76 -12.43
N LEU A 270 -13.21 -3.56 -11.21
CA LEU A 270 -12.49 -2.82 -10.19
C LEU A 270 -11.23 -3.56 -9.76
N ARG A 271 -11.30 -4.89 -9.58
CA ARG A 271 -10.13 -5.71 -9.26
C ARG A 271 -9.07 -5.60 -10.36
N SER A 272 -9.45 -5.62 -11.64
CA SER A 272 -8.56 -5.36 -12.77
C SER A 272 -7.95 -3.96 -12.69
N GLN A 273 -8.76 -2.95 -12.36
CA GLN A 273 -8.25 -1.60 -12.15
C GLN A 273 -7.31 -1.48 -10.95
N LEU A 274 -7.50 -2.24 -9.87
CA LEU A 274 -6.68 -2.14 -8.65
C LEU A 274 -5.40 -3.01 -8.70
N LEU A 275 -5.46 -4.17 -9.35
CA LEU A 275 -4.38 -5.18 -9.35
C LEU A 275 -3.61 -5.30 -10.67
N GLY A 276 -4.10 -4.69 -11.76
CA GLY A 276 -3.49 -4.69 -13.10
C GLY A 276 -2.51 -3.56 -13.38
#